data_AF-A0A257B943-F1
#
_entry.id   AF-A0A257B943-F1
#
_cell.length_a   1.000
_cell.length_b   1.000
_cell.length_c   1.000
_cell.angle_alpha   90.00
_cell.angle_beta   90.00
_cell.angle_gamma   90.00
#
_symmetry.space_group_name_H-M   'P 1'
#
loop_
_entity.id
_entity.type
_entity.pdbx_description
1 polymer ?
#
loop_
_entity_poly.entity_id
_entity_poly.type
_entity_poly.pdbx_seq_one_letter_code
_entity_poly.pdbx_strand_id
1 'polypeptide(L)'
;MQARQLTKHQEHVIKHVLGCRILGVYAQSEHLHFLLDIPYLWSVDADGSMTLAQDEEAIASLDVSETTAAALLEEAAALRERGPAADVSHFARPPRDIGAIEDVTLYATETETRMHIVGDADALPVAWQGASIGLLD
;
A
#
# COMPACT_ATOMS: atom_id res chain seq x y z
N MET A 1 -20.93 1.46 9.77
CA MET A 1 -19.66 0.72 9.82
C MET A 1 -18.98 1.05 11.15
N GLN A 2 -18.42 0.06 11.84
CA GLN A 2 -17.67 0.31 13.09
C GLN A 2 -16.18 0.17 12.81
N ALA A 3 -15.37 0.99 13.49
CA ALA A 3 -13.92 0.85 13.44
C ALA A 3 -13.54 -0.51 14.03
N ARG A 4 -12.76 -1.28 13.26
CA ARG A 4 -12.21 -2.56 13.69
C ARG A 4 -11.03 -2.28 14.61
N GLN A 5 -10.96 -2.98 15.72
CA GLN A 5 -9.77 -2.95 16.55
C GLN A 5 -8.60 -3.55 15.76
N LEU A 6 -7.49 -2.82 15.72
CA LEU A 6 -6.25 -3.27 15.10
C LEU A 6 -5.55 -4.28 15.99
N THR A 7 -4.85 -5.24 15.39
CA THR A 7 -3.93 -6.08 16.16
C THR A 7 -2.71 -5.25 16.56
N LYS A 8 -1.98 -5.67 17.61
CA LYS A 8 -0.72 -5.01 18.01
C LYS A 8 0.29 -4.92 16.86
N HIS A 9 0.29 -5.91 15.97
CA HIS A 9 1.18 -5.91 14.81
C HIS A 9 0.75 -4.86 13.78
N GLN A 10 -0.55 -4.78 13.46
CA GLN A 10 -1.08 -3.74 12.58
C GLN A 10 -0.84 -2.34 13.16
N GLU A 11 -1.08 -2.14 14.45
CA GLU A 11 -0.75 -0.87 15.13
C GLU A 11 0.75 -0.54 15.04
N HIS A 12 1.62 -1.55 15.11
CA HIS A 12 3.06 -1.36 14.97
C HIS A 12 3.44 -0.96 13.53
N VAL A 13 2.91 -1.65 12.52
CA VAL A 13 3.14 -1.33 11.11
C VAL A 13 2.63 0.07 10.78
N ILE A 14 1.39 0.39 11.18
CA ILE A 14 0.77 1.70 10.89
C ILE A 14 1.61 2.84 11.47
N LYS A 15 2.12 2.70 12.70
CA LYS A 15 2.99 3.74 13.30
C LYS A 15 4.22 4.07 12.46
N HIS A 16 4.75 3.13 11.69
CA HIS A 16 5.90 3.37 10.82
C HIS A 16 5.53 4.02 9.49
N VAL A 17 4.30 3.83 9.00
CA VAL A 17 3.86 4.44 7.74
C VAL A 17 3.29 5.84 7.94
N LEU A 18 2.88 6.22 9.16
CA LEU A 18 2.47 7.59 9.46
C LEU A 18 3.58 8.60 9.11
N GLY A 19 3.19 9.68 8.45
CA GLY A 19 4.10 10.71 7.94
C GLY A 19 4.76 10.39 6.61
N CYS A 20 4.67 9.15 6.12
CA CYS A 20 5.16 8.77 4.80
C CYS A 20 4.16 9.19 3.71
N ARG A 21 4.64 9.33 2.48
CA ARG A 21 3.81 9.52 1.27
C ARG A 21 3.74 8.23 0.47
N ILE A 22 2.59 7.96 -0.14
CA ILE A 22 2.42 6.86 -1.09
C ILE A 22 2.81 7.37 -2.47
N LEU A 23 3.86 6.80 -3.07
CA LEU A 23 4.38 7.18 -4.38
C LEU A 23 3.82 6.32 -5.53
N GLY A 24 3.45 5.08 -5.22
CA GLY A 24 3.00 4.10 -6.20
C GLY A 24 2.27 2.95 -5.54
N VAL A 25 1.49 2.24 -6.33
CA VAL A 25 0.69 1.10 -5.90
C VAL A 25 0.92 -0.06 -6.85
N TYR A 26 1.34 -1.19 -6.32
CA TYR A 26 1.42 -2.44 -7.06
C TYR A 26 0.32 -3.37 -6.51
N ALA A 27 -0.64 -3.71 -7.36
CA ALA A 27 -1.81 -4.49 -6.96
C ALA A 27 -1.78 -5.89 -7.59
N GLN A 28 -1.95 -6.89 -6.76
CA GLN A 28 -2.27 -8.27 -7.15
C GLN A 28 -3.68 -8.60 -6.65
N SER A 29 -4.26 -9.72 -7.06
CA SER A 29 -5.65 -10.05 -6.70
C SER A 29 -5.89 -10.03 -5.20
N GLU A 30 -4.97 -10.58 -4.40
CA GLU A 30 -5.10 -10.74 -2.95
C GLU A 30 -4.17 -9.83 -2.14
N HIS A 31 -3.33 -9.04 -2.81
CA HIS A 31 -2.28 -8.23 -2.17
C HIS A 31 -2.25 -6.82 -2.76
N LEU A 32 -2.13 -5.83 -1.88
CA LEU A 32 -1.95 -4.44 -2.26
C LEU A 32 -0.66 -3.91 -1.65
N HIS A 33 0.27 -3.47 -2.49
CA HIS A 33 1.57 -2.99 -2.07
C HIS A 33 1.70 -1.49 -2.34
N PHE A 34 1.93 -0.72 -1.29
CA PHE A 34 2.14 0.71 -1.34
C PHE A 34 3.64 1.00 -1.29
N LEU A 35 4.15 1.62 -2.35
CA LEU A 35 5.50 2.17 -2.36
C LEU A 35 5.51 3.47 -1.56
N LEU A 36 6.34 3.53 -0.52
CA LEU A 36 6.49 4.73 0.30
C LEU A 36 7.66 5.61 -0.19
N ASP A 37 7.68 6.87 0.24
CA ASP A 37 8.81 7.80 0.02
C ASP A 37 10.06 7.48 0.87
N ILE A 38 9.97 6.46 1.70
CA ILE A 38 11.07 5.76 2.38
C ILE A 38 11.34 4.40 1.71
N PRO A 39 12.52 3.76 1.87
CA PRO A 39 12.90 2.51 1.19
C PRO A 39 12.20 1.26 1.74
N TYR A 40 10.87 1.34 1.86
CA TYR A 40 9.98 0.28 2.32
C TYR A 40 8.74 0.19 1.44
N LEU A 41 8.24 -1.03 1.28
CA LEU A 41 6.90 -1.33 0.78
C LEU A 41 5.98 -1.68 1.95
N TRP A 42 4.83 -1.03 2.00
CA TRP A 42 3.74 -1.40 2.89
C TRP A 42 2.76 -2.31 2.16
N SER A 43 2.67 -3.57 2.56
CA SER A 43 1.78 -4.58 1.98
C SER A 43 0.54 -4.76 2.83
N VAL A 44 -0.62 -4.90 2.19
CA VAL A 44 -1.91 -5.21 2.82
C VAL A 44 -2.57 -6.36 2.07
N ASP A 45 -2.94 -7.39 2.81
CA ASP A 45 -3.47 -8.64 2.23
C ASP A 45 -4.98 -8.74 2.34
N ALA A 46 -5.59 -9.66 1.57
CA ALA A 46 -7.03 -9.90 1.53
C ALA A 46 -7.65 -10.36 2.88
N ASP A 47 -6.85 -10.83 3.84
CA ASP A 47 -7.29 -11.15 5.21
C ASP A 47 -7.11 -9.95 6.18
N GLY A 48 -6.57 -8.85 5.69
CA GLY A 48 -6.24 -7.65 6.44
C GLY A 48 -4.89 -7.72 7.16
N SER A 49 -4.08 -8.75 6.93
CA SER A 49 -2.66 -8.76 7.29
C SER A 49 -1.95 -7.53 6.73
N MET A 50 -0.95 -7.05 7.46
CA MET A 50 -0.14 -5.91 7.07
C MET A 50 1.32 -6.24 7.31
N THR A 51 2.17 -5.92 6.35
CA THR A 51 3.62 -6.07 6.48
C THR A 51 4.31 -4.81 5.99
N LEU A 52 5.41 -4.44 6.62
CA LEU A 52 6.30 -3.37 6.16
C LEU A 52 7.70 -3.97 6.06
N ALA A 53 8.23 -4.05 4.84
CA ALA A 53 9.53 -4.63 4.56
C ALA A 53 10.32 -3.72 3.61
N GLN A 54 11.65 -3.85 3.64
CA GLN A 54 12.50 -3.11 2.70
C GLN A 54 12.20 -3.56 1.27
N ASP A 55 12.40 -2.67 0.30
CA ASP A 55 12.00 -2.93 -1.09
C ASP A 55 12.53 -4.25 -1.64
N GLU A 56 13.81 -4.55 -1.40
CA GLU A 56 14.46 -5.79 -1.86
C GLU A 56 13.77 -7.03 -1.28
N GLU A 57 13.49 -7.03 0.02
CA GLU A 57 12.83 -8.15 0.71
C GLU A 57 11.37 -8.30 0.27
N ALA A 58 10.64 -7.18 0.22
CA ALA A 58 9.24 -7.16 -0.17
C ALA A 58 9.06 -7.65 -1.61
N ILE A 59 9.85 -7.11 -2.55
CA ILE A 59 9.75 -7.45 -3.97
C ILE A 59 10.24 -8.88 -4.23
N ALA A 60 11.28 -9.36 -3.52
CA ALA A 60 11.72 -10.75 -3.63
C ALA A 60 10.67 -11.77 -3.13
N SER A 61 9.75 -11.35 -2.26
CA SER A 61 8.66 -12.21 -1.78
C SER A 61 7.47 -12.30 -2.74
N LEU A 62 7.42 -11.48 -3.79
CA LEU A 62 6.34 -11.47 -4.77
C LEU A 62 6.45 -12.67 -5.71
N ASP A 63 5.32 -13.27 -6.07
CA ASP A 63 5.23 -14.31 -7.09
C ASP A 63 5.27 -13.70 -8.51
N VAL A 64 6.44 -13.16 -8.87
CA VAL A 64 6.69 -12.52 -10.17
C VAL A 64 8.01 -13.02 -10.77
N SER A 65 8.20 -12.81 -12.07
CA SER A 65 9.46 -13.16 -12.72
C SER A 65 10.62 -12.32 -12.18
N GLU A 66 11.85 -12.87 -12.20
CA GLU A 66 13.06 -12.12 -11.80
C GLU A 66 13.22 -10.80 -12.59
N THR A 67 12.85 -10.80 -13.87
CA THR A 67 12.87 -9.59 -14.71
C THR A 67 11.88 -8.54 -14.21
N THR A 68 10.69 -8.96 -13.79
CA THR A 68 9.67 -8.08 -13.19
C THR A 68 10.12 -7.56 -11.83
N ALA A 69 10.71 -8.41 -10.99
CA ALA A 69 11.26 -8.01 -9.70
C ALA A 69 12.36 -6.95 -9.84
N ALA A 70 13.30 -7.15 -10.77
CA ALA A 70 14.33 -6.16 -11.07
C ALA A 70 13.73 -4.83 -11.57
N ALA A 71 12.75 -4.88 -12.48
CA ALA A 71 12.05 -3.69 -12.96
C ALA A 71 11.31 -2.95 -11.83
N LEU A 72 10.64 -3.66 -10.92
CA LEU A 72 9.97 -3.06 -9.76
C LEU A 72 10.96 -2.32 -8.85
N LEU A 73 12.16 -2.87 -8.62
CA LEU A 73 13.21 -2.20 -7.84
C LEU A 73 13.70 -0.92 -8.52
N GLU A 74 13.92 -0.96 -9.84
CA GLU A 74 14.31 0.22 -10.62
C GLU A 74 13.21 1.30 -10.60
N GLU A 75 11.95 0.91 -10.77
CA GLU A 75 10.79 1.81 -10.71
C GLU A 75 10.62 2.42 -9.32
N ALA A 76 10.82 1.64 -8.26
CA ALA A 76 10.76 2.10 -6.88
C ALA A 76 11.81 3.19 -6.61
N ALA A 77 13.04 2.99 -7.07
CA ALA A 77 14.09 4.00 -6.99
C ALA A 77 13.75 5.24 -7.82
N ALA A 78 13.26 5.06 -9.05
CA ALA A 78 12.87 6.14 -9.94
C ALA A 78 11.74 7.02 -9.38
N LEU A 79 10.72 6.41 -8.77
CA LEU A 79 9.60 7.12 -8.15
C LEU A 79 10.05 7.94 -6.95
N ARG A 80 11.00 7.46 -6.14
CA ARG A 80 11.55 8.24 -5.03
C ARG A 80 12.43 9.40 -5.48
N GLU A 81 13.20 9.21 -6.56
CA GLU A 81 14.07 10.25 -7.09
C GLU A 81 13.31 11.34 -7.86
N ARG A 82 12.38 10.92 -8.74
CA ARG A 82 11.72 11.80 -9.71
C ARG A 82 10.25 12.08 -9.40
N GLY A 83 9.70 11.43 -8.39
CA GLY A 83 8.28 11.56 -8.02
C GLY A 83 7.34 11.05 -9.12
N PRO A 84 6.11 11.59 -9.20
CA PRO A 84 5.09 11.14 -10.15
C PRO A 84 5.48 11.25 -11.63
N ALA A 85 6.53 12.02 -11.96
CA ALA A 85 7.04 12.19 -13.32
C ALA A 85 7.90 11.01 -13.80
N ALA A 86 8.25 10.07 -12.92
CA ALA A 86 8.94 8.85 -13.32
C ALA A 86 8.10 8.04 -14.32
N ASP A 87 8.75 7.57 -15.39
CA ASP A 87 8.17 6.61 -16.31
C ASP A 87 8.29 5.21 -15.70
N VAL A 88 7.15 4.62 -15.34
CA VAL A 88 7.03 3.35 -14.63
C VAL A 88 5.94 2.52 -15.29
N SER A 89 6.14 1.20 -15.36
CA SER A 89 5.23 0.27 -16.05
C SER A 89 4.46 -0.64 -15.10
N HIS A 90 4.98 -0.89 -13.90
CA HIS A 90 4.40 -1.85 -12.97
C HIS A 90 3.73 -1.17 -11.78
N PHE A 91 4.33 -0.13 -11.19
CA PHE A 91 3.65 0.68 -10.19
C PHE A 91 2.60 1.57 -10.86
N ALA A 92 1.34 1.38 -10.46
CA ALA A 92 0.28 2.33 -10.79
C ALA A 92 0.42 3.58 -9.91
N ARG A 93 0.04 4.73 -10.45
CA ARG A 93 -0.14 5.93 -9.62
C ARG A 93 -1.32 5.68 -8.67
N PRO A 94 -1.23 6.14 -7.40
CA PRO A 94 -2.41 6.20 -6.54
C PRO A 94 -3.51 6.99 -7.26
N PRO A 95 -4.79 6.60 -7.14
CA PRO A 95 -5.90 7.31 -7.78
C PRO A 95 -6.06 8.73 -7.23
N ARG A 96 -5.53 9.00 -6.03
CA ARG A 96 -5.55 10.28 -5.33
C ARG A 96 -4.19 10.53 -4.67
N ASP A 97 -3.69 11.77 -4.75
CA ASP A 97 -2.57 12.22 -3.91
C ASP A 97 -3.13 12.65 -2.56
N ILE A 98 -2.91 11.82 -1.54
CA ILE A 98 -3.38 12.09 -0.18
C ILE A 98 -2.38 12.90 0.64
N GLY A 99 -1.19 13.18 0.09
CA GLY A 99 -0.09 13.78 0.84
C GLY A 99 0.52 12.84 1.88
N ALA A 100 0.87 13.35 3.06
CA ALA A 100 1.47 12.53 4.13
C ALA A 100 0.40 11.78 4.91
N ILE A 101 0.59 10.49 5.18
CA ILE A 101 -0.38 9.66 5.92
C ILE A 101 -0.52 10.17 7.36
N GLU A 102 -1.73 10.52 7.78
CA GLU A 102 -2.06 10.98 9.14
C GLU A 102 -2.81 9.93 9.94
N ASP A 103 -3.65 9.13 9.30
CA ASP A 103 -4.43 8.07 9.94
C ASP A 103 -4.66 6.87 9.02
N VAL A 104 -4.77 5.69 9.61
CA VAL A 104 -5.17 4.46 8.93
C VAL A 104 -6.23 3.77 9.77
N THR A 105 -7.47 3.79 9.30
CA THR A 105 -8.59 3.16 10.01
C THR A 105 -9.12 1.97 9.21
N LEU A 106 -9.21 0.80 9.87
CA LEU A 106 -9.91 -0.37 9.33
C LEU A 106 -11.36 -0.35 9.81
N TYR A 107 -12.28 -0.60 8.89
CA TYR A 107 -13.69 -0.81 9.18
C TYR A 107 -14.08 -2.23 8.78
N ALA A 108 -14.87 -2.87 9.62
CA ALA A 108 -15.44 -4.17 9.30
C ALA A 108 -16.95 -4.16 9.53
N THR A 109 -17.64 -4.90 8.67
CA THR A 109 -19.04 -5.30 8.82
C THR A 109 -19.13 -6.82 8.70
N GLU A 110 -20.31 -7.41 8.83
CA GLU A 110 -20.49 -8.85 8.61
C GLU A 110 -20.15 -9.29 7.17
N THR A 111 -20.19 -8.37 6.20
CA THR A 111 -20.10 -8.69 4.77
C THR A 111 -18.93 -8.00 4.05
N GLU A 112 -18.27 -7.03 4.69
CA GLU A 112 -17.28 -6.17 4.03
C GLU A 112 -16.23 -5.67 5.01
N THR A 113 -14.98 -5.67 4.56
CA THR A 113 -13.86 -4.96 5.20
C THR A 113 -13.47 -3.78 4.31
N ARG A 114 -13.19 -2.63 4.93
CA ARG A 114 -12.61 -1.46 4.28
C ARG A 114 -11.45 -0.93 5.10
N MET A 115 -10.52 -0.26 4.44
CA MET A 115 -9.43 0.48 5.07
C MET A 115 -9.42 1.86 4.47
N HIS A 116 -9.40 2.87 5.31
CA HIS A 116 -9.26 4.25 4.88
C HIS A 116 -7.88 4.73 5.30
N ILE A 117 -7.08 5.13 4.31
CA ILE A 117 -5.79 5.78 4.53
C ILE A 117 -6.06 7.27 4.38
N VAL A 118 -6.01 8.01 5.48
CA VAL A 118 -6.24 9.47 5.47
C VAL A 118 -4.88 10.14 5.49
N GLY A 119 -4.66 11.05 4.54
CA GLY A 119 -3.52 11.94 4.57
C GLY A 119 -3.92 13.40 4.76
N ASP A 120 -2.92 14.28 4.82
CA ASP A 120 -3.11 15.72 5.05
C ASP A 120 -3.84 16.45 3.90
N ALA A 121 -3.95 15.84 2.72
CA ALA A 121 -4.59 16.44 1.53
C ALA A 121 -5.93 15.79 1.15
N ASP A 122 -6.05 14.46 1.24
CA ASP A 122 -7.26 13.69 0.87
C ASP A 122 -7.25 12.32 1.59
N ALA A 123 -8.17 11.43 1.24
CA ALA A 123 -8.19 10.06 1.70
C ALA A 123 -8.19 9.04 0.55
N LEU A 124 -7.56 7.90 0.80
CA LEU A 124 -7.48 6.77 -0.11
C LEU A 124 -8.25 5.59 0.48
N PRO A 125 -9.47 5.30 -0.02
CA PRO A 125 -10.25 4.14 0.39
C PRO A 125 -9.76 2.85 -0.28
N VAL A 126 -9.71 1.78 0.50
CA VAL A 126 -9.40 0.41 0.09
C VAL A 126 -10.55 -0.50 0.51
N ALA A 127 -10.96 -1.41 -0.36
CA ALA A 127 -12.04 -2.34 -0.09
C ALA A 127 -11.67 -3.78 -0.42
N TRP A 128 -12.24 -4.69 0.37
CA TRP A 128 -12.15 -6.12 0.16
C TRP A 128 -13.43 -6.62 -0.49
N GLN A 129 -13.29 -7.44 -1.53
CA GLN A 129 -14.37 -8.11 -2.23
C GLN A 129 -14.09 -9.61 -2.28
N GLY A 130 -14.58 -10.34 -1.27
CA GLY A 130 -14.27 -11.77 -1.12
C GLY A 130 -12.79 -11.99 -0.82
N ALA A 131 -12.09 -12.71 -1.69
CA ALA A 131 -10.65 -12.94 -1.58
C ALA A 131 -9.82 -11.82 -2.25
N SER A 132 -10.46 -10.80 -2.82
CA SER A 132 -9.75 -9.74 -3.52
C SER A 132 -9.68 -8.43 -2.73
N ILE A 133 -8.61 -7.67 -2.93
CA ILE A 133 -8.40 -6.34 -2.34
C ILE A 133 -8.09 -5.33 -3.46
N GLY A 134 -8.60 -4.10 -3.31
CA GLY A 134 -8.32 -3.04 -4.28
C GLY A 134 -8.63 -1.64 -3.76
N LEU A 135 -8.12 -0.65 -4.47
CA LEU A 135 -8.43 0.76 -4.26
C LEU A 135 -9.82 1.09 -4.81
N LEU A 136 -10.52 2.01 -4.16
CA LEU A 136 -11.74 2.61 -4.69
C LEU A 136 -11.42 4.00 -5.27
N ASP A 137 -11.99 4.29 -6.44
CA ASP A 137 -11.84 5.57 -7.15
C ASP A 137 -12.64 6.72 -6.50
#